data_AF-A0A845ZAA6-F1
#
_entry.id   AF-A0A845ZAA6-F1
#
_cell.length_a   1.000
_cell.length_b   1.000
_cell.length_c   1.000
_cell.angle_alpha   90.00
_cell.angle_beta   90.00
_cell.angle_gamma   90.00
#
_symmetry.space_group_name_H-M   'P 1'
#
loop_
_entity.id
_entity.type
_entity.pdbx_description
1 polymer ?
#
loop_
_entity_poly.entity_id
_entity_poly.type
_entity_poly.pdbx_seq_one_letter_code
_entity_poly.pdbx_strand_id
1 'polypeptide(L)'
;CPCKMLKPILEKLVQEYDFILAKVDVDHNPELAQTYGVEGVPDVKVVIQGEVKPGFVGVLSEPKLRNFLGELNLKSELETELETLRNLTKSGEFKQAKNLLDQLFQKYPTNISLIIEAAKFLVNLNRLEEAQKLIETIGENNREFYPQVQAVKGLIHFKQEAENPGETELDKMYAQACSLTLSANYEEALKLFLDIVTRNRKYKNDGARKAMLAIFNILGDEDSISKEYRKQLLLNLY
;
A
#
# COMPACT_ATOMS: atom_id res chain seq x y z
N CYS A 1 -25.80 -13.58 -12.28
CA CYS A 1 -26.50 -12.84 -11.20
C CYS A 1 -25.46 -12.27 -10.24
N PRO A 2 -25.59 -11.01 -9.81
CA PRO A 2 -24.62 -10.32 -8.94
C PRO A 2 -24.29 -11.08 -7.65
N CYS A 3 -25.27 -11.77 -7.03
CA CYS A 3 -25.04 -12.62 -5.85
C CYS A 3 -24.06 -13.78 -6.09
N LYS A 4 -24.01 -14.33 -7.31
CA LYS A 4 -23.08 -15.42 -7.66
C LYS A 4 -21.63 -14.95 -7.75
N MET A 5 -21.40 -13.64 -7.95
CA MET A 5 -20.05 -13.06 -7.99
C MET A 5 -19.53 -12.71 -6.59
N LEU A 6 -20.40 -12.18 -5.73
CA LEU A 6 -20.01 -11.74 -4.38
C LEU A 6 -19.79 -12.91 -3.40
N LYS A 7 -20.64 -13.94 -3.48
CA LYS A 7 -20.59 -15.10 -2.59
C LYS A 7 -19.20 -15.77 -2.49
N PRO A 8 -18.53 -16.17 -3.58
CA PRO A 8 -17.23 -16.83 -3.48
C PRO A 8 -16.15 -15.92 -2.87
N ILE A 9 -16.26 -14.59 -3.08
CA ILE A 9 -15.32 -13.63 -2.49
C ILE A 9 -15.53 -13.57 -0.97
N LEU A 10 -16.77 -13.47 -0.49
CA LEU A 10 -17.06 -13.48 0.94
C LEU A 10 -16.67 -14.82 1.61
N GLU A 11 -16.95 -15.95 0.95
CA GLU A 11 -16.56 -17.29 1.45
C GLU A 11 -15.04 -17.43 1.58
N LYS A 12 -14.27 -16.83 0.65
CA LYS A 12 -12.81 -16.72 0.75
C LYS A 12 -12.40 -15.83 1.93
N LEU A 13 -13.00 -14.65 2.08
CA LEU A 13 -12.64 -13.70 3.14
C LEU A 13 -12.91 -14.24 4.55
N VAL A 14 -13.92 -15.09 4.74
CA VAL A 14 -14.18 -15.80 6.02
C VAL A 14 -13.01 -16.70 6.43
N GLN A 15 -12.23 -17.21 5.47
CA GLN A 15 -11.04 -18.02 5.79
C GLN A 15 -9.83 -17.15 6.20
N GLU A 16 -9.88 -15.85 5.91
CA GLU A 16 -8.76 -14.95 6.12
C GLU A 16 -8.98 -13.97 7.28
N TYR A 17 -10.23 -13.64 7.59
CA TYR A 17 -10.64 -12.70 8.63
C TYR A 17 -11.56 -13.40 9.64
N ASP A 18 -11.53 -12.93 10.90
CA ASP A 18 -12.41 -13.42 11.96
C ASP A 18 -13.80 -12.76 11.89
N PHE A 19 -14.69 -13.30 11.06
CA PHE A 19 -16.11 -12.93 11.05
C PHE A 19 -17.01 -14.10 10.61
N ILE A 20 -18.30 -14.01 10.97
CA ILE A 20 -19.31 -14.99 10.59
C ILE A 20 -20.07 -14.50 9.36
N LEU A 21 -20.08 -15.29 8.29
CA LEU A 21 -20.91 -15.04 7.11
C LEU A 21 -22.29 -15.70 7.26
N ALA A 22 -23.29 -14.92 7.67
CA ALA A 22 -24.69 -15.34 7.68
C ALA A 22 -25.32 -15.13 6.29
N LYS A 23 -25.84 -16.21 5.69
CA LYS A 23 -26.53 -16.17 4.39
C LYS A 23 -28.03 -16.23 4.60
N VAL A 24 -28.75 -15.23 4.11
CA VAL A 24 -30.21 -15.14 4.19
C VAL A 24 -30.80 -15.15 2.78
N ASP A 25 -31.76 -16.04 2.55
CA ASP A 25 -32.55 -16.07 1.33
C ASP A 25 -33.82 -15.22 1.55
N VAL A 26 -33.88 -14.06 0.89
CA VAL A 26 -34.98 -13.11 1.05
C VAL A 26 -36.27 -13.55 0.37
N ASP A 27 -36.19 -14.42 -0.64
CA ASP A 27 -37.37 -14.98 -1.32
C ASP A 27 -38.13 -15.92 -0.38
N HIS A 28 -37.40 -16.63 0.48
CA HIS A 28 -37.95 -17.50 1.52
C HIS A 28 -38.24 -16.78 2.84
N ASN A 29 -37.78 -15.53 3.03
CA ASN A 29 -37.90 -14.78 4.30
C ASN A 29 -38.32 -13.32 4.07
N PRO A 30 -39.50 -13.04 3.48
CA PRO A 30 -39.91 -11.69 3.09
C PRO A 30 -40.11 -10.73 4.28
N GLU A 31 -40.60 -11.22 5.42
CA GLU A 31 -40.77 -10.40 6.64
C GLU A 31 -39.42 -9.89 7.18
N LEU A 32 -38.37 -10.73 7.09
CA LEU A 32 -37.01 -10.37 7.48
C LEU A 32 -36.43 -9.33 6.51
N ALA A 33 -36.66 -9.51 5.21
CA ALA A 33 -36.25 -8.54 4.20
C ALA A 33 -36.87 -7.15 4.45
N GLN A 34 -38.16 -7.11 4.79
CA GLN A 34 -38.86 -5.87 5.14
C GLN A 34 -38.32 -5.25 6.44
N THR A 35 -38.10 -6.07 7.48
CA THR A 35 -37.59 -5.61 8.78
C THR A 35 -36.22 -4.94 8.67
N TYR A 36 -35.36 -5.48 7.81
CA TYR A 36 -34.00 -4.96 7.59
C TYR A 36 -33.91 -3.98 6.41
N GLY A 37 -35.03 -3.57 5.82
CA GLY A 37 -35.08 -2.58 4.73
C GLY A 37 -34.31 -3.00 3.48
N VAL A 38 -34.44 -4.26 3.07
CA VAL A 38 -33.76 -4.78 1.86
C VAL A 38 -34.55 -4.35 0.62
N GLU A 39 -33.99 -3.40 -0.14
CA GLU A 39 -34.61 -2.85 -1.37
C GLU A 39 -34.04 -3.49 -2.66
N GLY A 40 -32.92 -4.20 -2.58
CA GLY A 40 -32.28 -4.85 -3.72
C GLY A 40 -31.25 -5.90 -3.31
N VAL A 41 -30.96 -6.86 -4.19
CA VAL A 41 -30.02 -7.97 -3.92
C VAL A 41 -28.80 -7.92 -4.86
N PRO A 42 -27.58 -8.22 -4.36
CA PRO A 42 -27.22 -8.53 -2.97
C PRO A 42 -27.18 -7.29 -2.08
N ASP A 43 -27.68 -7.41 -0.84
CA ASP A 43 -27.53 -6.43 0.24
C ASP A 43 -26.72 -7.09 1.36
N VAL A 44 -25.60 -6.47 1.75
CA VAL A 44 -24.74 -6.92 2.83
C VAL A 44 -24.88 -5.96 3.99
N LYS A 45 -25.27 -6.50 5.15
CA LYS A 45 -25.35 -5.76 6.41
C LYS A 45 -24.30 -6.30 7.37
N VAL A 46 -23.83 -5.42 8.26
CA VAL A 46 -22.83 -5.75 9.27
C VAL A 46 -23.51 -5.77 10.63
N VAL A 47 -23.21 -6.77 11.45
CA VAL A 47 -23.73 -6.85 12.82
C VAL A 47 -22.55 -6.94 13.77
N ILE A 48 -22.44 -5.96 14.67
CA ILE A 48 -21.37 -5.88 15.68
C ILE A 48 -22.05 -5.71 17.04
N GLN A 49 -21.76 -6.63 17.97
CA GLN A 49 -22.33 -6.61 19.33
C GLN A 49 -23.88 -6.54 19.36
N GLY A 50 -24.53 -7.19 18.39
CA GLY A 50 -25.99 -7.19 18.25
C GLY A 50 -26.58 -5.94 17.57
N GLU A 51 -25.77 -4.92 17.27
CA GLU A 51 -26.20 -3.74 16.53
C GLU A 51 -25.95 -3.89 15.03
N VAL A 52 -26.96 -3.56 14.23
CA VAL A 52 -26.84 -3.51 12.77
C VAL A 52 -26.14 -2.21 12.38
N LYS A 53 -24.97 -2.32 11.76
CA LYS A 53 -24.23 -1.21 11.16
C LYS A 53 -24.50 -1.15 9.65
N PRO A 54 -24.40 0.04 9.04
CA PRO A 54 -24.48 0.17 7.59
C PRO A 54 -23.45 -0.72 6.90
N GLY A 55 -23.88 -1.43 5.85
CA GLY A 55 -23.00 -2.17 4.96
C GLY A 55 -23.06 -1.60 3.55
N PHE A 56 -23.27 -2.44 2.54
CA PHE A 56 -23.32 -2.01 1.15
C PHE A 56 -24.35 -2.81 0.35
N VAL A 57 -24.87 -2.18 -0.70
CA VAL A 57 -25.76 -2.80 -1.68
C VAL A 57 -25.00 -3.00 -2.99
N GLY A 58 -25.13 -4.17 -3.60
CA GLY A 58 -24.47 -4.56 -4.83
C GLY A 58 -23.16 -5.32 -4.63
N VAL A 59 -22.30 -5.32 -5.66
CA VAL A 59 -21.07 -6.13 -5.67
C VAL A 59 -19.86 -5.21 -5.54
N LEU A 60 -19.05 -5.47 -4.52
CA LEU A 60 -17.73 -4.85 -4.37
C LEU A 60 -16.65 -5.79 -4.92
N SER A 61 -15.55 -5.23 -5.43
CA SER A 61 -14.35 -6.00 -5.75
C SER A 61 -13.70 -6.52 -4.46
N GLU A 62 -12.93 -7.61 -4.54
CA GLU A 62 -12.24 -8.18 -3.37
C GLU A 62 -11.41 -7.14 -2.59
N PRO A 63 -10.63 -6.25 -3.23
CA PRO A 63 -9.89 -5.25 -2.49
C PRO A 63 -10.76 -4.21 -1.77
N LYS A 64 -11.86 -3.77 -2.39
CA LYS A 64 -12.82 -2.87 -1.75
C LYS A 64 -13.49 -3.53 -0.55
N LEU A 65 -13.76 -4.84 -0.61
CA LEU A 65 -14.25 -5.60 0.53
C LEU A 65 -13.22 -5.65 1.66
N ARG A 66 -11.95 -5.87 1.35
CA ARG A 66 -10.88 -5.85 2.37
C ARG A 66 -10.76 -4.47 3.01
N ASN A 67 -10.83 -3.39 2.23
CA ASN A 67 -10.85 -2.03 2.76
C ASN A 67 -12.05 -1.81 3.68
N PHE A 68 -13.24 -2.25 3.26
CA PHE A 68 -14.45 -2.21 4.09
C PHE A 68 -14.30 -2.99 5.41
N LEU A 69 -13.71 -4.19 5.39
CA LEU A 69 -13.41 -4.96 6.60
C LEU A 69 -12.39 -4.22 7.50
N GLY A 70 -11.40 -3.57 6.90
CA GLY A 70 -10.44 -2.74 7.61
C GLY A 70 -11.07 -1.53 8.32
N GLU A 71 -12.07 -0.88 7.71
CA GLU A 71 -12.87 0.20 8.35
C GLU A 71 -13.62 -0.30 9.59
N LEU A 72 -13.94 -1.59 9.65
CA LEU A 72 -14.53 -2.26 10.81
C LEU A 72 -13.49 -2.73 11.83
N ASN A 73 -12.22 -2.34 11.66
CA ASN A 73 -11.07 -2.78 12.44
C ASN A 73 -10.82 -4.29 12.41
N LEU A 74 -11.30 -4.99 11.38
CA LEU A 74 -10.94 -6.38 11.15
C LEU A 74 -9.63 -6.46 10.37
N LYS A 75 -8.69 -7.25 10.89
CA LYS A 75 -7.43 -7.58 10.21
C LYS A 75 -7.46 -9.05 9.80
N SER A 76 -7.00 -9.31 8.60
CA SER A 76 -6.74 -10.68 8.17
C SER A 76 -5.52 -11.24 8.89
N GLU A 77 -5.41 -12.57 8.89
CA GLU A 77 -4.20 -13.27 9.32
C GLU A 77 -2.97 -12.74 8.55
N LEU A 78 -3.08 -12.59 7.23
CA LEU A 78 -2.00 -12.05 6.41
C LEU A 78 -1.61 -10.63 6.83
N GLU A 79 -2.57 -9.74 7.06
CA GLU A 79 -2.27 -8.35 7.48
C GLU A 79 -1.54 -8.31 8.82
N THR A 80 -1.95 -9.15 9.77
CA THR A 80 -1.29 -9.31 11.06
C THR A 80 0.15 -9.78 10.89
N GLU A 81 0.38 -10.81 10.06
CA GLU A 81 1.72 -11.33 9.81
C GLU A 81 2.61 -10.35 9.04
N LEU A 82 2.05 -9.57 8.11
CA LEU A 82 2.80 -8.50 7.43
C LEU A 82 3.19 -7.38 8.41
N GLU A 83 2.39 -7.10 9.43
CA GLU A 83 2.76 -6.18 10.51
C GLU A 83 3.92 -6.73 11.35
N THR A 84 3.88 -8.02 11.71
CA THR A 84 4.99 -8.72 12.35
C THR A 84 6.27 -8.65 11.51
N LEU A 85 6.17 -8.91 10.19
CA LEU A 85 7.29 -8.83 9.26
C LEU A 85 7.94 -7.43 9.25
N ARG A 86 7.13 -6.37 9.21
CA ARG A 86 7.62 -4.98 9.26
C ARG A 86 8.37 -4.70 10.55
N ASN A 87 7.85 -5.18 11.68
CA ASN A 87 8.48 -4.99 12.98
C ASN A 87 9.81 -5.74 13.07
N LEU A 88 9.86 -7.01 12.66
CA LEU A 88 11.10 -7.79 12.60
C LEU A 88 12.16 -7.12 11.72
N THR A 89 11.74 -6.57 10.57
CA THR A 89 12.65 -5.86 9.65
C THR A 89 13.21 -4.59 10.29
N LYS A 90 12.36 -3.79 10.95
CA LYS A 90 12.77 -2.57 11.66
C LYS A 90 13.72 -2.86 12.82
N SER A 91 13.50 -3.96 13.54
CA SER A 91 14.35 -4.40 14.66
C SER A 91 15.65 -5.07 14.21
N GLY A 92 15.88 -5.24 12.90
CA GLY A 92 17.07 -5.92 12.37
C GLY A 92 17.06 -7.44 12.52
N GLU A 93 15.90 -8.04 12.85
CA GLU A 93 15.71 -9.47 13.05
C GLU A 93 15.53 -10.21 11.71
N PHE A 94 16.47 -9.99 10.77
CA PHE A 94 16.33 -10.39 9.38
C PHE A 94 16.17 -11.90 9.17
N LYS A 95 16.75 -12.73 10.04
CA LYS A 95 16.58 -14.19 9.99
C LYS A 95 15.13 -14.60 10.28
N GLN A 96 14.51 -13.99 11.28
CA GLN A 96 13.11 -14.26 11.63
C GLN A 96 12.18 -13.73 10.55
N ALA A 97 12.43 -12.50 10.07
CA ALA A 97 11.67 -11.89 8.97
C ALA A 97 11.72 -12.76 7.71
N LYS A 98 12.89 -13.32 7.36
CA LYS A 98 13.03 -14.22 6.21
C LYS A 98 12.25 -15.52 6.39
N ASN A 99 12.31 -16.14 7.56
CA ASN A 99 11.54 -17.35 7.85
C ASN A 99 10.03 -17.09 7.75
N LEU A 100 9.56 -15.97 8.27
CA LEU A 100 8.15 -15.56 8.16
C LEU A 100 7.75 -15.32 6.70
N LEU A 101 8.57 -14.62 5.92
CA LEU A 101 8.33 -14.46 4.48
C LEU A 101 8.20 -15.80 3.75
N ASP A 102 9.07 -16.77 4.07
CA ASP A 102 9.01 -18.10 3.45
C ASP A 102 7.70 -18.84 3.77
N GLN A 103 7.24 -18.76 5.02
CA GLN A 103 5.94 -19.30 5.44
C GLN A 103 4.78 -18.60 4.73
N LEU A 104 4.83 -17.26 4.62
CA LEU A 104 3.80 -16.48 3.95
C LEU A 104 3.73 -16.77 2.45
N PHE A 105 4.86 -16.96 1.76
CA PHE A 105 4.86 -17.31 0.35
C PHE A 105 4.36 -18.73 0.08
N GLN A 106 4.49 -19.66 1.02
CA GLN A 106 3.85 -20.97 0.91
C GLN A 106 2.32 -20.87 0.94
N LYS A 107 1.78 -19.99 1.78
CA LYS A 107 0.33 -19.82 1.96
C LYS A 107 -0.30 -18.86 0.94
N TYR A 108 0.42 -17.82 0.52
CA TYR A 108 -0.07 -16.72 -0.32
C TYR A 108 0.86 -16.40 -1.51
N PRO A 109 1.19 -17.39 -2.37
CA PRO A 109 2.28 -17.28 -3.35
C PRO A 109 2.12 -16.16 -4.39
N THR A 110 0.89 -15.75 -4.69
CA THR A 110 0.58 -14.72 -5.70
C THR A 110 -0.01 -13.45 -5.09
N ASN A 111 0.05 -13.27 -3.77
CA ASN A 111 -0.53 -12.11 -3.12
C ASN A 111 0.34 -10.86 -3.33
N ILE A 112 -0.23 -9.83 -3.93
CA ILE A 112 0.49 -8.61 -4.32
C ILE A 112 1.01 -7.84 -3.10
N SER A 113 0.23 -7.76 -2.02
CA SER A 113 0.66 -7.10 -0.77
C SER A 113 1.90 -7.80 -0.19
N LEU A 114 1.93 -9.13 -0.19
CA LEU A 114 3.10 -9.90 0.23
C LEU A 114 4.31 -9.64 -0.67
N ILE A 115 4.13 -9.62 -1.99
CA ILE A 115 5.20 -9.31 -2.96
C ILE A 115 5.79 -7.91 -2.69
N ILE A 116 4.95 -6.91 -2.42
CA ILE A 116 5.37 -5.55 -2.10
C ILE A 116 6.18 -5.51 -0.80
N GLU A 117 5.70 -6.17 0.26
CA GLU A 117 6.42 -6.20 1.54
C GLU A 117 7.74 -6.99 1.45
N ALA A 118 7.78 -8.08 0.70
CA ALA A 118 9.00 -8.82 0.40
C ALA A 118 10.02 -7.97 -0.37
N ALA A 119 9.56 -7.16 -1.33
CA ALA A 119 10.45 -6.24 -2.03
C ALA A 119 11.00 -5.14 -1.11
N LYS A 120 10.17 -4.56 -0.22
CA LYS A 120 10.65 -3.63 0.81
C LYS A 120 11.69 -4.28 1.73
N PHE A 121 11.48 -5.54 2.11
CA PHE A 121 12.45 -6.31 2.90
C PHE A 121 13.79 -6.47 2.16
N LEU A 122 13.77 -6.80 0.86
CA LEU A 122 14.98 -6.89 0.03
C LEU A 122 15.71 -5.55 -0.09
N VAL A 123 14.98 -4.43 -0.21
CA VAL A 123 15.57 -3.08 -0.19
C VAL A 123 16.30 -2.80 1.13
N ASN A 124 15.73 -3.22 2.27
CA ASN A 124 16.39 -3.07 3.58
C ASN A 124 17.68 -3.89 3.67
N LEU A 125 17.74 -5.05 3.01
CA LEU A 125 18.95 -5.88 2.89
C LEU A 125 19.95 -5.40 1.82
N ASN A 126 19.69 -4.26 1.17
CA ASN A 126 20.44 -3.75 0.03
C ASN A 126 20.49 -4.69 -1.20
N ARG A 127 19.51 -5.60 -1.32
CA ARG A 127 19.37 -6.53 -2.46
C ARG A 127 18.49 -5.89 -3.54
N LEU A 128 18.97 -4.78 -4.11
CA LEU A 128 18.16 -3.88 -4.94
C LEU A 128 17.70 -4.53 -6.25
N GLU A 129 18.56 -5.29 -6.91
CA GLU A 129 18.23 -5.98 -8.17
C GLU A 129 17.11 -7.03 -7.96
N GLU A 130 17.13 -7.73 -6.85
CA GLU A 130 16.11 -8.72 -6.52
C GLU A 130 14.79 -8.06 -6.14
N ALA A 131 14.85 -6.96 -5.39
CA ALA A 131 13.66 -6.16 -5.08
C ALA A 131 13.01 -5.63 -6.37
N GLN A 132 13.81 -5.16 -7.32
CA GLN A 132 13.33 -4.66 -8.61
C GLN A 132 12.64 -5.77 -9.41
N LYS A 133 13.31 -6.92 -9.58
CA LYS A 133 12.74 -8.08 -10.28
C LYS A 133 11.42 -8.54 -9.66
N LEU A 134 11.33 -8.52 -8.32
CA LEU A 134 10.13 -8.92 -7.60
C LEU A 134 8.97 -7.94 -7.80
N ILE A 135 9.23 -6.62 -7.77
CA ILE A 135 8.17 -5.62 -8.01
C ILE A 135 7.67 -5.66 -9.47
N GLU A 136 8.55 -5.95 -10.42
CA GLU A 136 8.18 -6.08 -11.83
C GLU A 136 7.16 -7.20 -12.09
N THR A 137 7.08 -8.22 -11.22
CA THR A 137 6.08 -9.30 -11.38
C THR A 137 4.64 -8.85 -11.14
N ILE A 138 4.43 -7.70 -10.48
CA ILE A 138 3.07 -7.21 -10.16
C ILE A 138 2.36 -6.72 -11.44
N GLY A 139 3.08 -6.34 -12.49
CA GLY A 139 2.49 -5.84 -13.74
C GLY A 139 1.71 -4.53 -13.57
N GLU A 140 1.42 -3.86 -14.69
CA GLU A 140 0.82 -2.51 -14.68
C GLU A 140 -0.70 -2.48 -14.49
N ASN A 141 -1.36 -3.64 -14.61
CA ASN A 141 -2.83 -3.74 -14.53
C ASN A 141 -3.38 -3.58 -13.10
N ASN A 142 -2.52 -3.62 -12.09
CA ASN A 142 -2.89 -3.55 -10.68
C ASN A 142 -2.94 -2.10 -10.17
N ARG A 143 -3.88 -1.32 -10.70
CA ARG A 143 -4.03 0.13 -10.42
C ARG A 143 -4.12 0.47 -8.94
N GLU A 144 -4.74 -0.39 -8.15
CA GLU A 144 -4.92 -0.19 -6.70
C GLU A 144 -3.61 -0.27 -5.91
N PHE A 145 -2.65 -1.05 -6.40
CA PHE A 145 -1.34 -1.20 -5.78
C PHE A 145 -0.28 -0.26 -6.39
N TYR A 146 -0.68 0.57 -7.35
CA TYR A 146 0.24 1.43 -8.08
C TYR A 146 1.03 2.38 -7.14
N PRO A 147 0.40 3.08 -6.17
CA PRO A 147 1.15 3.95 -5.25
C PRO A 147 2.23 3.20 -4.47
N GLN A 148 1.90 2.02 -3.95
CA GLN A 148 2.78 1.18 -3.16
C GLN A 148 3.94 0.63 -4.01
N VAL A 149 3.66 0.23 -5.25
CA VAL A 149 4.69 -0.18 -6.22
C VAL A 149 5.64 0.96 -6.54
N GLN A 150 5.12 2.18 -6.77
CA GLN A 150 5.94 3.36 -7.02
C GLN A 150 6.78 3.74 -5.79
N ALA A 151 6.25 3.57 -4.58
CA ALA A 151 7.00 3.79 -3.36
C ALA A 151 8.21 2.84 -3.27
N VAL A 152 8.05 1.54 -3.57
CA VAL A 152 9.18 0.60 -3.57
C VAL A 152 10.20 0.93 -4.65
N LYS A 153 9.76 1.25 -5.88
CA LYS A 153 10.67 1.71 -6.95
C LYS A 153 11.44 2.97 -6.55
N GLY A 154 10.77 3.90 -5.87
CA GLY A 154 11.39 5.10 -5.31
C GLY A 154 12.46 4.76 -4.27
N LEU A 155 12.18 3.85 -3.34
CA LEU A 155 13.16 3.40 -2.33
C LEU A 155 14.40 2.74 -2.96
N ILE A 156 14.21 1.92 -4.01
CA ILE A 156 15.31 1.32 -4.78
C ILE A 156 16.17 2.43 -5.40
N HIS A 157 15.54 3.39 -6.08
CA HIS A 157 16.23 4.52 -6.71
C HIS A 157 17.00 5.36 -5.68
N PHE A 158 16.40 5.66 -4.53
CA PHE A 158 17.07 6.40 -3.46
C PHE A 158 18.29 5.67 -2.91
N LYS A 159 18.24 4.34 -2.74
CA LYS A 159 19.41 3.55 -2.33
C LYS A 159 20.54 3.66 -3.36
N GLN A 160 20.24 3.50 -4.63
CA GLN A 160 21.23 3.57 -5.71
C GLN A 160 21.91 4.95 -5.79
N GLU A 161 21.12 6.02 -5.68
CA GLU A 161 21.61 7.40 -5.79
C GLU A 161 22.37 7.84 -4.54
N ALA A 162 21.96 7.39 -3.35
CA ALA A 162 22.69 7.65 -2.11
C ALA A 162 24.09 7.02 -2.10
N GLU A 163 24.25 5.84 -2.71
CA GLU A 163 25.55 5.14 -2.80
C GLU A 163 26.44 5.70 -3.91
N ASN A 164 25.88 6.41 -4.89
CA ASN A 164 26.59 6.91 -6.07
C ASN A 164 26.37 8.43 -6.27
N PRO A 165 26.94 9.29 -5.40
CA PRO A 165 26.59 10.71 -5.32
C PRO A 165 27.05 11.60 -6.48
N GLY A 166 27.62 11.03 -7.55
CA GLY A 166 28.18 11.78 -8.68
C GLY A 166 29.25 12.81 -8.28
N GLU A 167 29.53 13.74 -9.19
CA GLU A 167 30.64 14.69 -9.01
C GLU A 167 30.17 16.14 -8.83
N THR A 168 29.07 16.53 -9.49
CA THR A 168 28.60 17.91 -9.47
C THR A 168 27.96 18.28 -8.14
N GLU A 169 27.80 19.59 -7.88
CA GLU A 169 27.07 20.08 -6.70
C GLU A 169 25.64 19.51 -6.66
N LEU A 170 24.93 19.51 -7.79
CA LEU A 170 23.56 18.98 -7.87
C LEU A 170 23.51 17.46 -7.68
N ASP A 171 24.53 16.71 -8.11
CA ASP A 171 24.62 15.26 -7.84
C ASP A 171 24.73 14.99 -6.34
N LYS A 172 25.64 15.69 -5.66
CA LYS A 172 25.87 15.53 -4.23
C LYS A 172 24.64 15.95 -3.41
N MET A 173 23.99 17.06 -3.79
CA MET A 173 22.73 17.49 -3.17
C MET A 173 21.62 16.45 -3.36
N TYR A 174 21.50 15.87 -4.56
CA TYR A 174 20.49 14.85 -4.86
C TYR A 174 20.71 13.59 -4.02
N ALA A 175 21.95 13.11 -3.94
CA ALA A 175 22.31 11.94 -3.15
C ALA A 175 22.15 12.16 -1.63
N GLN A 176 22.44 13.38 -1.15
CA GLN A 176 22.15 13.78 0.23
C GLN A 176 20.64 13.73 0.51
N ALA A 177 19.81 14.26 -0.39
CA ALA A 177 18.35 14.20 -0.27
C ALA A 177 17.83 12.75 -0.28
N CYS A 178 18.42 11.88 -1.10
CA CYS A 178 18.13 10.44 -1.09
C CYS A 178 18.49 9.81 0.28
N SER A 179 19.67 10.12 0.82
CA SER A 179 20.13 9.60 2.13
C SER A 179 19.24 10.06 3.29
N LEU A 180 18.79 11.33 3.26
CA LEU A 180 17.83 11.87 4.21
C LEU A 180 16.48 11.15 4.11
N THR A 181 16.01 10.89 2.90
CA THR A 181 14.77 10.13 2.67
C THR A 181 14.84 8.73 3.27
N LEU A 182 15.95 8.01 3.05
CA LEU A 182 16.17 6.67 3.59
C LEU A 182 16.27 6.65 5.12
N SER A 183 16.66 7.77 5.72
CA SER A 183 16.73 7.97 7.17
C SER A 183 15.41 8.51 7.75
N ALA A 184 14.33 8.53 6.96
CA ALA A 184 13.02 9.09 7.30
C ALA A 184 13.01 10.60 7.64
N ASN A 185 14.05 11.34 7.25
CA ASN A 185 14.14 12.79 7.39
C ASN A 185 13.48 13.48 6.17
N TYR A 186 12.19 13.23 5.99
CA TYR A 186 11.47 13.58 4.76
C TYR A 186 11.39 15.09 4.51
N GLU A 187 11.19 15.90 5.56
CA GLU A 187 11.08 17.34 5.40
C GLU A 187 12.36 17.94 4.82
N GLU A 188 13.52 17.61 5.39
CA GLU A 188 14.83 18.07 4.91
C GLU A 188 15.16 17.52 3.52
N ALA A 189 14.79 16.27 3.23
CA ALA A 189 14.92 15.71 1.88
C ALA A 189 14.09 16.50 0.85
N LEU A 190 12.84 16.82 1.18
CA LEU A 190 11.94 17.57 0.30
C LEU A 190 12.43 19.01 0.08
N LYS A 191 13.00 19.67 1.09
CA LYS A 191 13.65 20.98 0.93
C LYS A 191 14.76 20.92 -0.12
N LEU A 192 15.66 19.94 -0.02
CA LEU A 192 16.75 19.77 -0.99
C LEU A 192 16.24 19.44 -2.39
N PHE A 193 15.27 18.52 -2.52
CA PHE A 193 14.71 18.20 -3.84
C PHE A 193 14.01 19.41 -4.46
N LEU A 194 13.29 20.21 -3.66
CA LEU A 194 12.64 21.43 -4.16
C LEU A 194 13.68 22.46 -4.62
N ASP A 195 14.77 22.68 -3.87
CA ASP A 195 15.87 23.55 -4.29
C ASP A 195 16.47 23.09 -5.64
N ILE A 196 16.68 21.78 -5.81
CA ILE A 196 17.14 21.23 -7.10
C ILE A 196 16.13 21.52 -8.22
N VAL A 197 14.82 21.37 -7.98
CA VAL A 197 13.77 21.69 -8.97
C VAL A 197 13.81 23.16 -9.37
N THR A 198 13.97 24.07 -8.40
CA THR A 198 14.04 25.52 -8.63
C THR A 198 15.31 25.91 -9.40
N ARG A 199 16.47 25.30 -9.10
CA ARG A 199 17.73 25.55 -9.82
C ARG A 199 17.77 24.94 -11.22
N ASN A 200 17.29 23.71 -11.37
CA ASN A 200 17.28 23.00 -12.65
C ASN A 200 16.16 21.95 -12.70
N ARG A 201 15.00 22.37 -13.21
CA ARG A 201 13.83 21.51 -13.41
C ARG A 201 14.10 20.23 -14.20
N LYS A 202 15.00 20.28 -15.20
CA LYS A 202 15.30 19.14 -16.09
C LYS A 202 16.39 18.22 -15.55
N TYR A 203 16.97 18.54 -14.39
CA TYR A 203 18.01 17.74 -13.77
C TYR A 203 17.58 16.27 -13.64
N LYS A 204 18.44 15.36 -14.10
CA LYS A 204 18.17 13.91 -14.19
C LYS A 204 16.79 13.55 -14.78
N ASN A 205 16.36 14.22 -15.85
CA ASN A 205 15.07 14.00 -16.51
C ASN A 205 13.88 14.15 -15.54
N ASP A 206 13.76 15.32 -14.89
CA ASP A 206 12.81 15.60 -13.81
C ASP A 206 13.05 14.76 -12.54
N GLY A 207 14.30 14.35 -12.29
CA GLY A 207 14.65 13.40 -11.22
C GLY A 207 14.26 13.90 -9.82
N ALA A 208 14.43 15.19 -9.54
CA ALA A 208 14.07 15.79 -8.24
C ALA A 208 12.56 15.86 -8.04
N ARG A 209 11.81 16.26 -9.07
CA ARG A 209 10.35 16.23 -9.04
C ARG A 209 9.81 14.81 -8.84
N LYS A 210 10.36 13.83 -9.55
CA LYS A 210 9.99 12.41 -9.41
C LYS A 210 10.31 11.88 -8.02
N ALA A 211 11.45 12.26 -7.44
CA ALA A 211 11.81 11.93 -6.07
C ALA A 211 10.79 12.47 -5.06
N MET A 212 10.37 13.74 -5.19
CA MET A 212 9.32 14.31 -4.32
C MET A 212 8.01 13.53 -4.43
N LEU A 213 7.58 13.17 -5.65
CA LEU A 213 6.38 12.34 -5.85
C LEU A 213 6.50 10.95 -5.18
N ALA A 214 7.68 10.35 -5.22
CA ALA A 214 7.93 9.08 -4.54
C ALA A 214 7.85 9.25 -3.01
N ILE A 215 8.39 10.33 -2.44
CA ILE A 215 8.24 10.64 -1.01
C ILE A 215 6.77 10.82 -0.63
N PHE A 216 5.98 11.51 -1.45
CA PHE A 216 4.55 11.67 -1.18
C PHE A 216 3.80 10.34 -1.18
N ASN A 217 4.17 9.40 -2.06
CA ASN A 217 3.59 8.05 -2.05
C ASN A 217 4.02 7.23 -0.82
N ILE A 218 5.20 7.50 -0.26
CA ILE A 218 5.68 6.86 0.98
C ILE A 218 4.93 7.40 2.20
N LEU A 219 4.76 8.71 2.29
CA LEU A 219 4.07 9.40 3.40
C LEU A 219 2.55 9.24 3.35
N GLY A 220 1.97 9.12 2.16
CA GLY A 220 0.53 9.05 1.94
C GLY A 220 -0.11 10.42 1.71
N ASP A 221 -1.34 10.40 1.20
CA ASP A 221 -2.00 11.62 0.72
C ASP A 221 -2.44 12.58 1.83
N GLU A 222 -2.73 12.04 3.02
CA GLU A 222 -3.24 12.82 4.15
C GLU A 222 -2.16 13.49 4.99
N ASP A 223 -0.90 13.12 4.76
CA ASP A 223 0.26 13.63 5.49
C ASP A 223 0.46 15.15 5.29
N SER A 224 0.73 15.85 6.39
CA SER A 224 0.83 17.32 6.40
C SER A 224 2.04 17.82 5.62
N ILE A 225 3.18 17.13 5.70
CA ILE A 225 4.39 17.45 4.95
C ILE A 225 4.11 17.28 3.45
N SER A 226 3.47 16.17 3.06
CA SER A 226 3.10 15.91 1.67
C SER A 226 2.17 16.98 1.11
N LYS A 227 1.15 17.40 1.85
CA LYS A 227 0.23 18.49 1.43
C LYS A 227 0.97 19.81 1.20
N GLU A 228 1.84 20.19 2.14
CA GLU A 228 2.61 21.44 2.05
C GLU A 228 3.56 21.44 0.85
N TYR A 229 4.41 20.42 0.72
CA TYR A 229 5.41 20.39 -0.35
C TYR A 229 4.81 20.15 -1.75
N ARG A 230 3.62 19.53 -1.86
CA ARG A 230 2.88 19.50 -3.13
C ARG A 230 2.48 20.90 -3.59
N LYS A 231 1.99 21.73 -2.67
CA LYS A 231 1.65 23.13 -2.98
C LYS A 231 2.88 23.92 -3.40
N GLN A 232 3.99 23.79 -2.68
CA GLN A 232 5.24 24.46 -3.02
C GLN A 232 5.81 23.99 -4.37
N LEU A 233 5.76 22.69 -4.64
CA LEU A 233 6.17 22.13 -5.93
C LEU A 233 5.35 22.69 -7.09
N LEU A 234 4.02 22.78 -6.93
CA LEU A 234 3.16 23.39 -7.94
C LEU A 234 3.54 24.84 -8.22
N LEU A 235 3.81 25.65 -7.20
CA LEU A 235 4.21 27.06 -7.36
C LEU A 235 5.54 27.24 -8.09
N ASN A 236 6.45 26.25 -8.06
CA ASN A 236 7.74 26.30 -8.74
C ASN A 236 7.70 25.72 -10.17
N LEU A 237 6.57 25.18 -10.61
CA LEU A 237 6.40 24.57 -11.94
C LEU A 237 5.66 25.46 -12.95
N TYR A 238 5.05 26.55 -12.49
CA TYR A 238 4.35 27.59 -13.26
C TYR A 238 5.06 28.93 -13.09
#